data_AF-A0A0P9F1R4-F1
#
_entry.id   AF-A0A0P9F1R4-F1
#
_cell.length_a   1.000
_cell.length_b   1.000
_cell.length_c   1.000
_cell.angle_alpha   90.00
_cell.angle_beta   90.00
_cell.angle_gamma   90.00
#
_symmetry.space_group_name_H-M   'P 1'
#
loop_
_entity.id
_entity.type
_entity.pdbx_description
1 polymer ?
#
loop_
_entity_poly.entity_id
_entity_poly.type
_entity_poly.pdbx_seq_one_letter_code
_entity_poly.pdbx_strand_id
1 'polypeptide(L)'
;GGATFHPDWAFHQFALASKLGPPLGESATITIDGAQYAFQPFALDTLYNKVPNWSDVRRLSQLANSADAPSVRLRDTLLTQTYARGAAIYHPDWAFHQLARTWNLGAALSDSYRVASGSAQYAIQVYATDTLYNVIPNWADVRRLSQLANAPRPAVLSAREAPAAAPAPKLPASAQLEPAPAAFHIVQYSSPQALAVAFGDRSGSKINLLVLHSAPGPVAQILADMTALDTQGMSHYVVAADGAIYQLVSDDCAAWHAGMADWNGRRQNINRISLGITAEQAGNYPAAQLAALAWLANTLRARYELPADAVLRWSDLAPDKPSDPDAFPWEAFRKRMK
;
A
#
# COMPACT_ATOMS: atom_id res chain seq x y z
N GLY A 1 -1.04 10.01 -9.69
CA GLY A 1 0.33 10.30 -10.12
C GLY A 1 0.52 11.79 -10.32
N GLY A 2 0.52 12.56 -9.23
CA GLY A 2 0.95 13.98 -9.24
C GLY A 2 0.09 15.00 -10.03
N ALA A 3 -0.96 14.58 -10.73
CA ALA A 3 -1.81 15.50 -11.50
C ALA A 3 -2.95 16.09 -10.66
N THR A 4 -3.29 17.34 -10.95
CA THR A 4 -4.40 18.03 -10.28
C THR A 4 -5.74 17.44 -10.71
N PHE A 5 -6.67 17.26 -9.76
CA PHE A 5 -8.03 16.83 -10.07
C PHE A 5 -8.87 18.05 -10.51
N HIS A 6 -9.56 17.92 -11.64
CA HIS A 6 -10.38 18.97 -12.24
C HIS A 6 -11.85 18.50 -12.37
N PRO A 7 -12.73 18.80 -11.40
CA PRO A 7 -14.10 18.25 -11.37
C PRO A 7 -15.00 18.72 -12.52
N ASP A 8 -14.60 19.80 -13.19
CA ASP A 8 -15.27 20.43 -14.33
C ASP A 8 -14.80 19.87 -15.68
N TRP A 9 -13.73 19.05 -15.71
CA TRP A 9 -13.19 18.50 -16.95
C TRP A 9 -13.88 17.18 -17.34
N ALA A 10 -14.20 17.04 -18.62
CA ALA A 10 -14.90 15.87 -19.16
C ALA A 10 -14.16 14.54 -18.86
N PHE A 11 -12.82 14.53 -18.96
CA PHE A 11 -12.02 13.34 -18.64
C PHE A 11 -12.13 12.94 -17.17
N HIS A 12 -12.08 13.91 -16.25
CA HIS A 12 -12.13 13.63 -14.81
C HIS A 12 -13.52 13.17 -14.39
N GLN A 13 -14.58 13.78 -14.95
CA GLN A 13 -15.95 13.33 -14.74
C GLN A 13 -16.19 11.91 -15.29
N PHE A 14 -15.72 11.62 -16.50
CA PHE A 14 -15.82 10.29 -17.10
C PHE A 14 -15.02 9.24 -16.30
N ALA A 15 -13.80 9.60 -15.88
CA ALA A 15 -12.94 8.72 -15.09
C ALA A 15 -13.57 8.39 -13.73
N LEU A 16 -14.18 9.38 -13.06
CA LEU A 16 -14.90 9.19 -11.81
C LEU A 16 -16.11 8.26 -12.00
N ALA A 17 -16.94 8.53 -13.02
CA ALA A 17 -18.12 7.72 -13.33
C ALA A 17 -17.74 6.27 -13.72
N SER A 18 -16.63 6.10 -14.45
CA SER A 18 -16.13 4.80 -14.92
C SER A 18 -15.17 4.12 -13.93
N LYS A 19 -14.94 4.73 -12.75
CA LYS A 19 -14.04 4.23 -11.70
C LYS A 19 -12.62 3.89 -12.21
N LEU A 20 -12.04 4.75 -13.06
CA LEU A 20 -10.73 4.51 -13.70
C LEU A 20 -9.53 4.77 -12.79
N GLY A 21 -9.78 5.17 -11.54
CA GLY A 21 -8.75 5.56 -10.58
C GLY A 21 -8.18 6.96 -10.84
N PRO A 22 -7.11 7.36 -10.14
CA PRO A 22 -6.55 8.70 -10.23
C PRO A 22 -5.83 8.93 -11.57
N PRO A 23 -5.72 10.20 -12.02
CA PRO A 23 -4.89 10.56 -13.15
C PRO A 23 -3.40 10.27 -12.85
N LEU A 24 -2.68 9.80 -13.86
CA LEU A 24 -1.24 9.49 -13.78
C LEU A 24 -0.36 10.61 -14.36
N GLY A 25 -0.98 11.64 -14.93
CA GLY A 25 -0.28 12.82 -15.44
C GLY A 25 -1.27 13.86 -15.94
N GLU A 26 -0.75 15.03 -16.29
CA GLU A 26 -1.53 16.11 -16.89
C GLU A 26 -2.11 15.71 -18.25
N SER A 27 -3.22 16.32 -18.62
CA SER A 27 -3.77 16.17 -19.98
C SER A 27 -2.80 16.76 -21.00
N ALA A 28 -2.71 16.12 -22.16
CA ALA A 28 -1.87 16.58 -23.26
C ALA A 28 -2.56 16.36 -24.59
N THR A 29 -2.04 16.99 -25.64
CA THR A 29 -2.50 16.79 -27.02
C THR A 29 -1.46 16.12 -27.88
N ILE A 30 -1.89 15.27 -28.80
CA ILE A 30 -1.08 14.66 -29.85
C ILE A 30 -1.72 14.91 -31.21
N THR A 31 -0.91 14.90 -32.26
CA THR A 31 -1.38 14.99 -33.65
C THR A 31 -1.01 13.73 -34.39
N ILE A 32 -2.01 13.08 -34.99
CA ILE A 32 -1.86 11.85 -35.79
C ILE A 32 -2.64 12.02 -37.08
N ASP A 33 -1.99 11.79 -38.22
CA ASP A 33 -2.60 11.88 -39.54
C ASP A 33 -3.36 13.22 -39.78
N GLY A 34 -2.82 14.32 -39.25
CA GLY A 34 -3.43 15.65 -39.36
C GLY A 34 -4.61 15.92 -38.42
N ALA A 35 -5.03 14.95 -37.60
CA ALA A 35 -6.04 15.12 -36.57
C ALA A 35 -5.40 15.29 -35.19
N GLN A 36 -5.89 16.26 -34.42
CA GLN A 36 -5.46 16.47 -33.03
C GLN A 36 -6.36 15.69 -32.07
N TYR A 37 -5.75 15.05 -31.09
CA TYR A 37 -6.42 14.33 -30.01
C TYR A 37 -5.92 14.85 -28.67
N ALA A 38 -6.83 15.10 -27.74
CA ALA A 38 -6.49 15.28 -26.35
C ALA A 38 -6.55 13.92 -25.66
N PHE A 39 -5.66 13.69 -24.68
CA PHE A 39 -5.65 12.47 -23.90
C PHE A 39 -5.19 12.74 -22.47
N GLN A 40 -5.55 11.83 -21.57
CA GLN A 40 -5.06 11.81 -20.19
C GLN A 40 -5.03 10.38 -19.66
N PRO A 41 -3.87 9.88 -19.21
CA PRO A 41 -3.76 8.58 -18.56
C PRO A 41 -4.37 8.58 -17.15
N PHE A 42 -5.20 7.59 -16.86
CA PHE A 42 -5.67 7.23 -15.52
C PHE A 42 -5.13 5.85 -15.14
N ALA A 43 -5.29 5.44 -13.88
CA ALA A 43 -4.75 4.19 -13.38
C ALA A 43 -5.18 2.97 -14.24
N LEU A 44 -6.48 2.84 -14.52
CA LEU A 44 -7.01 1.67 -15.22
C LEU A 44 -7.07 1.83 -16.75
N ASP A 45 -7.08 3.04 -17.28
CA ASP A 45 -7.19 3.29 -18.71
C ASP A 45 -6.73 4.70 -19.08
N THR A 46 -6.48 4.94 -20.36
CA THR A 46 -6.23 6.28 -20.89
C THR A 46 -7.46 6.80 -21.59
N LEU A 47 -7.91 7.98 -21.19
CA LEU A 47 -9.01 8.67 -21.87
C LEU A 47 -8.47 9.52 -22.99
N TYR A 48 -9.22 9.60 -24.08
CA TYR A 48 -8.90 10.47 -25.21
C TYR A 48 -10.16 10.96 -25.90
N ASN A 49 -10.07 12.08 -26.60
CA ASN A 49 -11.10 12.57 -27.50
C ASN A 49 -10.44 13.27 -28.69
N LYS A 50 -11.15 13.34 -29.82
CA LYS A 50 -10.70 14.13 -30.97
C LYS A 50 -11.00 15.61 -30.69
N VAL A 51 -10.04 16.51 -30.92
CA VAL A 51 -10.26 17.95 -30.75
C VAL A 51 -10.98 18.51 -31.99
N PRO A 52 -11.99 19.39 -31.83
CA PRO A 52 -12.49 20.03 -30.60
C PRO A 52 -13.70 19.30 -29.95
N ASN A 53 -13.93 18.03 -30.24
CA ASN A 53 -15.08 17.26 -29.74
C ASN A 53 -14.86 16.81 -28.28
N TRP A 54 -14.89 17.74 -27.33
CA TRP A 54 -14.61 17.49 -25.91
C TRP A 54 -15.65 16.62 -25.19
N SER A 55 -16.85 16.46 -25.77
CA SER A 55 -17.90 15.60 -25.23
C SER A 55 -17.77 14.13 -25.64
N ASP A 56 -16.99 13.81 -26.68
CA ASP A 56 -16.80 12.43 -27.18
C ASP A 56 -15.59 11.78 -26.50
N VAL A 57 -15.70 11.58 -25.18
CA VAL A 57 -14.67 10.93 -24.38
C VAL A 57 -14.67 9.42 -24.63
N ARG A 58 -13.51 8.88 -25.03
CA ARG A 58 -13.31 7.47 -25.35
C ARG A 58 -12.17 6.89 -24.52
N ARG A 59 -12.17 5.57 -24.42
CA ARG A 59 -11.18 4.78 -23.69
C ARG A 59 -10.18 4.14 -24.64
N LEU A 60 -8.89 4.22 -24.33
CA LEU A 60 -7.83 3.58 -25.11
C LEU A 60 -8.05 2.06 -25.22
N SER A 61 -8.57 1.42 -24.17
CA SER A 61 -8.94 -0.01 -24.19
C SER A 61 -9.96 -0.36 -25.28
N GLN A 62 -10.80 0.58 -25.74
CA GLN A 62 -11.75 0.35 -26.84
C GLN A 62 -11.04 0.14 -28.19
N LEU A 63 -9.79 0.60 -28.31
CA LEU A 63 -8.96 0.39 -29.50
C LEU A 63 -8.17 -0.92 -29.47
N ALA A 64 -8.22 -1.69 -28.37
CA ALA A 64 -7.35 -2.85 -28.18
C ALA A 64 -7.41 -3.85 -29.34
N ASN A 65 -8.63 -4.13 -29.83
CA ASN A 65 -8.89 -5.11 -30.88
C ASN A 65 -9.07 -4.48 -32.28
N SER A 66 -8.82 -3.17 -32.44
CA SER A 66 -8.92 -2.53 -33.75
C SER A 66 -7.86 -3.08 -34.70
N ALA A 67 -8.30 -3.42 -35.91
CA ALA A 67 -7.43 -3.88 -37.00
C ALA A 67 -7.25 -2.82 -38.10
N ASP A 68 -8.02 -1.73 -38.07
CA ASP A 68 -7.86 -0.65 -39.04
C ASP A 68 -6.59 0.17 -38.75
N ALA A 69 -5.84 0.47 -39.81
CA ALA A 69 -4.52 1.11 -39.69
C ALA A 69 -4.54 2.45 -38.93
N PRO A 70 -5.54 3.35 -39.12
CA PRO A 70 -5.63 4.59 -38.33
C PRO A 70 -5.81 4.35 -36.83
N SER A 71 -6.71 3.45 -36.42
CA SER A 71 -6.94 3.13 -35.01
C SER A 71 -5.73 2.45 -34.37
N VAL A 72 -5.02 1.60 -35.12
CA VAL A 72 -3.76 0.98 -34.67
C VAL A 72 -2.70 2.05 -34.40
N ARG A 73 -2.49 3.01 -35.32
CA ARG A 73 -1.55 4.12 -35.11
C ARG A 73 -1.92 4.98 -33.91
N LEU A 74 -3.21 5.30 -33.77
CA LEU A 74 -3.72 6.06 -32.62
C LEU A 74 -3.48 5.30 -31.31
N ARG A 75 -3.83 4.01 -31.27
CA ARG A 75 -3.61 3.14 -30.11
C ARG A 75 -2.14 3.10 -29.69
N ASP A 76 -1.24 2.81 -30.63
CA ASP A 76 0.18 2.61 -30.32
C ASP A 76 0.84 3.93 -29.91
N THR A 77 0.40 5.06 -30.50
CA THR A 77 0.87 6.40 -30.07
C THR A 77 0.37 6.74 -28.67
N LEU A 78 -0.91 6.51 -28.37
CA LEU A 78 -1.47 6.73 -27.04
C LEU A 78 -0.82 5.82 -25.99
N LEU A 79 -0.57 4.56 -26.31
CA LEU A 79 0.17 3.63 -25.43
C LEU A 79 1.59 4.13 -25.16
N THR A 80 2.31 4.58 -26.20
CA THR A 80 3.65 5.16 -26.04
C THR A 80 3.64 6.35 -25.10
N GLN A 81 2.70 7.27 -25.26
CA GLN A 81 2.57 8.42 -24.37
C GLN A 81 2.17 8.01 -22.95
N THR A 82 1.29 7.02 -22.81
CA THR A 82 0.83 6.50 -21.52
C THR A 82 1.98 5.88 -20.73
N TYR A 83 2.76 5.01 -21.35
CA TYR A 83 3.92 4.36 -20.72
C TYR A 83 4.99 5.39 -20.33
N ALA A 84 5.24 6.40 -21.18
CA ALA A 84 6.19 7.45 -20.87
C ALA A 84 5.83 8.23 -19.59
N ARG A 85 4.54 8.35 -19.25
CA ARG A 85 4.09 8.96 -17.97
C ARG A 85 4.36 8.07 -16.76
N GLY A 86 4.39 6.75 -16.95
CA GLY A 86 4.77 5.77 -15.94
C GLY A 86 6.28 5.50 -15.87
N ALA A 87 7.11 6.36 -16.48
CA ALA A 87 8.55 6.16 -16.63
C ALA A 87 8.89 4.80 -17.26
N ALA A 88 8.11 4.40 -18.28
CA ALA A 88 8.30 3.16 -19.01
C ALA A 88 8.37 3.38 -20.53
N ILE A 89 9.10 2.51 -21.24
CA ILE A 89 9.08 2.47 -22.71
C ILE A 89 8.05 1.45 -23.18
N TYR A 90 7.15 1.87 -24.08
CA TYR A 90 6.18 0.95 -24.67
C TYR A 90 6.80 0.08 -25.77
N HIS A 91 6.82 -1.23 -25.53
CA HIS A 91 7.20 -2.27 -26.48
C HIS A 91 5.98 -3.10 -26.90
N PRO A 92 5.45 -2.98 -28.14
CA PRO A 92 4.24 -3.69 -28.58
C PRO A 92 4.44 -5.20 -28.74
N ASP A 93 5.68 -5.64 -28.91
CA ASP A 93 6.13 -7.02 -29.12
C ASP A 93 6.48 -7.74 -27.81
N TRP A 94 6.53 -7.03 -26.68
CA TRP A 94 6.85 -7.63 -25.38
C TRP A 94 5.66 -8.33 -24.74
N ALA A 95 5.89 -9.55 -24.22
CA ALA A 95 4.86 -10.37 -23.59
C ALA A 95 4.16 -9.66 -22.42
N PHE A 96 4.90 -8.95 -21.57
CA PHE A 96 4.32 -8.18 -20.45
C PHE A 96 3.30 -7.14 -20.95
N HIS A 97 3.66 -6.36 -21.96
CA HIS A 97 2.81 -5.29 -22.46
C HIS A 97 1.60 -5.82 -23.25
N GLN A 98 1.76 -6.94 -23.96
CA GLN A 98 0.64 -7.61 -24.62
C GLN A 98 -0.35 -8.17 -23.58
N LEU A 99 0.16 -8.93 -22.60
CA LEU A 99 -0.67 -9.57 -21.59
C LEU A 99 -1.31 -8.56 -20.62
N ALA A 100 -0.62 -7.47 -20.27
CA ALA A 100 -1.19 -6.41 -19.46
C ALA A 100 -2.44 -5.79 -20.11
N ARG A 101 -2.45 -5.65 -21.44
CA ARG A 101 -3.64 -5.20 -22.17
C ARG A 101 -4.74 -6.26 -22.18
N THR A 102 -4.39 -7.51 -22.46
CA THR A 102 -5.34 -8.64 -22.47
C THR A 102 -6.00 -8.84 -21.11
N TRP A 103 -5.25 -8.66 -20.02
CA TRP A 103 -5.73 -8.80 -18.65
C TRP A 103 -6.25 -7.49 -18.05
N ASN A 104 -6.26 -6.40 -18.82
CA ASN A 104 -6.73 -5.09 -18.40
C ASN A 104 -6.07 -4.60 -17.09
N LEU A 105 -4.74 -4.68 -17.02
CA LEU A 105 -3.98 -4.36 -15.81
C LEU A 105 -3.78 -2.86 -15.57
N GLY A 106 -4.27 -2.03 -16.50
CA GLY A 106 -4.09 -0.59 -16.48
C GLY A 106 -2.71 -0.13 -16.95
N ALA A 107 -2.34 1.09 -16.58
CA ALA A 107 -1.06 1.67 -17.00
C ALA A 107 0.13 0.98 -16.32
N ALA A 108 1.26 0.93 -17.04
CA ALA A 108 2.54 0.56 -16.44
C ALA A 108 2.98 1.66 -15.47
N LEU A 109 3.41 1.26 -14.28
CA LEU A 109 3.89 2.15 -13.21
C LEU A 109 5.40 2.01 -12.99
N SER A 110 6.06 1.16 -13.78
CA SER A 110 7.49 0.99 -13.82
C SER A 110 7.95 0.55 -15.22
N ASP A 111 9.22 0.77 -15.52
CA ASP A 111 9.93 -0.02 -16.52
C ASP A 111 9.99 -1.51 -16.10
N SER A 112 10.33 -2.39 -17.05
CA SER A 112 10.67 -3.78 -16.73
C SER A 112 12.07 -3.84 -16.13
N TYR A 113 12.19 -4.43 -14.95
CA TYR A 113 13.45 -4.57 -14.23
C TYR A 113 13.69 -6.01 -13.79
N ARG A 114 14.94 -6.32 -13.44
CA ARG A 114 15.35 -7.66 -13.03
C ARG A 114 15.54 -7.72 -11.52
N VAL A 115 15.11 -8.83 -10.92
CA VAL A 115 15.31 -9.12 -9.50
C VAL A 115 15.87 -10.53 -9.35
N ALA A 116 16.87 -10.65 -8.47
CA ALA A 116 17.42 -11.93 -8.06
C ALA A 116 16.68 -12.43 -6.81
N SER A 117 16.29 -13.70 -6.80
CA SER A 117 15.80 -14.36 -5.58
C SER A 117 16.30 -15.81 -5.54
N GLY A 118 17.20 -16.10 -4.61
CA GLY A 118 17.93 -17.37 -4.57
C GLY A 118 18.79 -17.55 -5.83
N SER A 119 18.67 -18.69 -6.50
CA SER A 119 19.35 -18.98 -7.77
C SER A 119 18.57 -18.51 -9.00
N ALA A 120 17.34 -18.04 -8.84
CA ALA A 120 16.49 -17.62 -9.95
C ALA A 120 16.61 -16.11 -10.19
N GLN A 121 16.55 -15.73 -11.46
CA GLN A 121 16.41 -14.35 -11.91
C GLN A 121 14.98 -14.16 -12.41
N TYR A 122 14.38 -13.03 -12.09
CA TYR A 122 13.03 -12.69 -12.50
C TYR A 122 13.08 -11.37 -13.28
N ALA A 123 12.28 -11.27 -14.33
CA ALA A 123 11.89 -9.96 -14.85
C ALA A 123 10.55 -9.60 -14.23
N ILE A 124 10.38 -8.33 -13.87
CA ILE A 124 9.23 -7.81 -13.14
C ILE A 124 8.83 -6.47 -13.75
N GLN A 125 7.53 -6.24 -13.87
CA GLN A 125 6.99 -4.93 -14.19
C GLN A 125 5.66 -4.70 -13.47
N VAL A 126 5.53 -3.50 -12.89
CA VAL A 126 4.37 -3.11 -12.09
C VAL A 126 3.33 -2.42 -12.96
N TYR A 127 2.07 -2.83 -12.83
CA TYR A 127 0.91 -2.21 -13.44
C TYR A 127 -0.07 -1.74 -12.37
N ALA A 128 -1.08 -0.96 -12.77
CA ALA A 128 -2.03 -0.38 -11.83
C ALA A 128 -2.81 -1.38 -10.97
N THR A 129 -3.12 -2.58 -11.48
CA THR A 129 -3.90 -3.58 -10.73
C THR A 129 -3.14 -4.86 -10.36
N ASP A 130 -1.96 -5.09 -10.94
CA ASP A 130 -1.16 -6.29 -10.66
C ASP A 130 0.31 -6.08 -11.04
N THR A 131 1.16 -7.01 -10.64
CA THR A 131 2.56 -7.06 -11.06
C THR A 131 2.76 -8.28 -11.95
N LEU A 132 3.36 -8.07 -13.12
CA LEU A 132 3.76 -9.16 -13.99
C LEU A 132 5.18 -9.59 -13.68
N TYR A 133 5.40 -10.89 -13.71
CA TYR A 133 6.73 -11.45 -13.57
C TYR A 133 6.92 -12.69 -14.44
N ASN A 134 8.17 -13.00 -14.79
CA ASN A 134 8.55 -14.29 -15.36
C ASN A 134 9.93 -14.68 -14.87
N VAL A 135 10.23 -15.98 -14.86
CA VAL A 135 11.59 -16.48 -14.56
C VAL A 135 12.45 -16.29 -15.80
N ILE A 136 13.69 -15.84 -15.65
CA ILE A 136 14.69 -15.74 -16.71
C ILE A 136 15.46 -17.06 -16.77
N PRO A 137 15.65 -17.68 -17.94
CA PRO A 137 15.39 -17.16 -19.29
C PRO A 137 14.00 -17.53 -19.88
N ASN A 138 13.05 -18.00 -19.08
CA ASN A 138 11.71 -18.37 -19.54
C ASN A 138 10.80 -17.14 -19.75
N TRP A 139 11.11 -16.34 -20.77
CA TRP A 139 10.42 -15.07 -21.09
C TRP A 139 8.94 -15.21 -21.47
N ALA A 140 8.50 -16.40 -21.88
CA ALA A 140 7.13 -16.65 -22.30
C ALA A 140 6.19 -17.00 -21.13
N ASP A 141 6.72 -17.49 -20.01
CA ASP A 141 5.94 -17.90 -18.82
C ASP A 141 5.66 -16.70 -17.90
N VAL A 142 4.90 -15.74 -18.45
CA VAL A 142 4.47 -14.54 -17.73
C VAL A 142 3.34 -14.88 -16.78
N ARG A 143 3.48 -14.47 -15.53
CA ARG A 143 2.54 -14.73 -14.44
C ARG A 143 2.20 -13.44 -13.72
N ARG A 144 1.03 -13.45 -13.07
CA ARG A 144 0.58 -12.36 -12.21
C ARG A 144 1.01 -12.64 -10.78
N LEU A 145 1.55 -11.63 -10.09
CA LEU A 145 1.96 -11.75 -8.70
C LEU A 145 0.76 -12.10 -7.80
N SER A 146 -0.43 -11.58 -8.11
CA SER A 146 -1.68 -11.95 -7.41
C SER A 146 -2.01 -13.46 -7.44
N GLN A 147 -1.51 -14.21 -8.43
CA GLN A 147 -1.71 -15.66 -8.51
C GLN A 147 -0.84 -16.41 -7.48
N LEU A 148 0.29 -15.84 -7.06
CA LEU A 148 1.09 -16.40 -5.96
C LEU A 148 0.41 -16.18 -4.60
N ALA A 149 -0.25 -15.03 -4.39
CA ALA A 149 -0.98 -14.74 -3.16
C ALA A 149 -2.17 -15.69 -2.93
N ASN A 150 -2.77 -16.20 -4.01
CA ASN A 150 -3.89 -17.12 -4.00
C ASN A 150 -3.50 -18.60 -4.21
N ALA A 151 -2.21 -18.91 -4.31
CA ALA A 151 -1.75 -20.29 -4.36
C ALA A 151 -1.92 -20.94 -2.97
N PRO A 152 -2.35 -22.22 -2.88
CA PRO A 152 -2.33 -22.94 -1.61
C PRO A 152 -0.90 -22.89 -1.07
N ARG A 153 -0.71 -22.22 0.07
CA ARG A 153 0.60 -22.13 0.73
C ARG A 153 1.06 -23.55 1.04
N PRO A 154 2.14 -24.08 0.43
CA PRO A 154 2.76 -25.27 1.00
C PRO A 154 3.31 -24.86 2.36
N ALA A 155 2.89 -25.58 3.40
CA ALA A 155 3.54 -25.52 4.69
C ALA A 155 5.01 -25.93 4.48
N VAL A 156 5.93 -25.02 4.78
CA VAL A 156 7.39 -25.19 4.75
C VAL A 156 8.00 -25.24 3.33
N LEU A 157 8.79 -24.21 3.01
CA LEU A 157 9.74 -24.22 1.88
C LEU A 157 10.95 -25.10 2.24
N SER A 158 10.74 -26.41 2.30
CA SER A 158 11.81 -27.38 2.20
C SER A 158 11.31 -28.59 1.41
N ALA A 159 11.97 -28.83 0.27
CA ALA A 159 12.07 -30.08 -0.50
C ALA A 159 11.47 -30.02 -1.92
N ARG A 160 12.31 -29.65 -2.88
CA ARG A 160 12.74 -30.59 -3.93
C ARG A 160 14.25 -30.40 -4.15
N GLU A 161 14.97 -31.51 -4.16
CA GLU A 161 16.44 -31.59 -4.14
C GLU A 161 17.10 -30.79 -5.26
N ALA A 162 17.99 -29.88 -4.87
CA ALA A 162 19.01 -29.30 -5.74
C ALA A 162 20.21 -30.26 -5.83
N PRO A 163 20.90 -30.37 -6.99
CA PRO A 163 22.14 -31.13 -7.08
C PRO A 163 23.20 -30.58 -6.10
N ALA A 164 24.09 -31.46 -5.63
CA ALA A 164 25.03 -31.22 -4.52
C ALA A 164 25.78 -29.88 -4.63
N ALA A 165 25.77 -29.15 -3.52
CA ALA A 165 26.29 -27.80 -3.38
C ALA A 165 27.79 -27.71 -3.72
N ALA A 166 28.14 -26.78 -4.62
CA ALA A 166 29.49 -26.26 -4.70
C ALA A 166 29.82 -25.51 -3.40
N PRO A 167 31.06 -25.59 -2.88
CA PRO A 167 31.42 -24.95 -1.62
C PRO A 167 31.26 -23.43 -1.73
N ALA A 168 30.59 -22.84 -0.75
CA ALA A 168 30.34 -21.41 -0.71
C ALA A 168 31.66 -20.61 -0.72
N PRO A 169 31.75 -19.53 -1.51
CA PRO A 169 32.93 -18.67 -1.46
C PRO A 169 33.02 -18.01 -0.08
N LYS A 170 34.20 -18.06 0.53
CA LYS A 170 34.46 -17.36 1.80
C LYS A 170 34.57 -15.86 1.53
N LEU A 171 33.69 -15.09 2.15
CA LEU A 171 33.77 -13.62 2.15
C LEU A 171 35.06 -13.16 2.85
N PRO A 172 35.71 -12.08 2.39
CA PRO A 172 36.83 -11.48 3.09
C PRO A 172 36.35 -10.93 4.44
N ALA A 173 37.22 -10.95 5.45
CA ALA A 173 36.90 -10.50 6.82
C ALA A 173 36.47 -9.01 6.91
N SER A 174 36.66 -8.25 5.83
CA SER A 174 36.25 -6.85 5.68
C SER A 174 34.86 -6.66 5.05
N ALA A 175 34.16 -7.73 4.67
CA ALA A 175 32.83 -7.63 4.10
C ALA A 175 31.81 -7.25 5.18
N GLN A 176 31.25 -6.04 5.09
CA GLN A 176 30.05 -5.67 5.82
C GLN A 176 28.83 -6.16 5.04
N LEU A 177 28.04 -7.04 5.67
CA LEU A 177 26.72 -7.41 5.16
C LEU A 177 25.78 -6.21 5.30
N GLU A 178 24.94 -5.96 4.29
CA GLU A 178 23.82 -5.03 4.43
C GLU A 178 23.00 -5.41 5.68
N PRO A 179 22.46 -4.43 6.44
CA PRO A 179 21.60 -4.75 7.58
C PRO A 179 20.43 -5.59 7.08
N ALA A 180 20.12 -6.66 7.82
CA ALA A 180 19.01 -7.56 7.49
C ALA A 180 17.72 -6.74 7.26
N PRO A 181 16.91 -7.04 6.23
CA PRO A 181 15.62 -6.41 6.07
C PRO A 181 14.81 -6.58 7.35
N ALA A 182 14.25 -5.49 7.87
CA ALA A 182 13.51 -5.51 9.13
C ALA A 182 12.41 -6.60 9.08
N ALA A 183 12.30 -7.41 10.13
CA ALA A 183 11.37 -8.54 10.18
C ALA A 183 9.88 -8.15 10.02
N PHE A 184 9.57 -6.86 10.16
CA PHE A 184 8.24 -6.28 10.02
C PHE A 184 8.31 -4.99 9.19
N HIS A 185 7.24 -4.68 8.47
CA HIS A 185 7.08 -3.43 7.73
C HIS A 185 5.70 -2.82 8.01
N ILE A 186 5.61 -1.51 7.88
CA ILE A 186 4.37 -0.74 8.10
C ILE A 186 3.73 -0.50 6.74
N VAL A 187 2.50 -1.00 6.57
CA VAL A 187 1.67 -0.73 5.40
C VAL A 187 0.95 0.61 5.63
N GLN A 188 1.22 1.59 4.79
CA GLN A 188 0.45 2.83 4.78
C GLN A 188 -0.96 2.52 4.28
N TYR A 189 -1.95 2.66 5.15
CA TYR A 189 -3.34 2.38 4.84
C TYR A 189 -4.07 3.68 4.56
N SER A 190 -4.45 3.87 3.30
CA SER A 190 -5.21 5.02 2.84
C SER A 190 -6.52 4.53 2.22
N SER A 191 -7.66 4.86 2.82
CA SER A 191 -8.95 4.59 2.19
C SER A 191 -9.28 5.74 1.22
N PRO A 192 -9.72 5.47 -0.03
CA PRO A 192 -10.22 6.50 -0.94
C PRO A 192 -11.44 7.27 -0.40
N GLN A 193 -12.13 6.71 0.59
CA GLN A 193 -13.25 7.33 1.30
C GLN A 193 -12.81 8.04 2.58
N ALA A 194 -11.54 7.93 2.99
CA ALA A 194 -10.99 8.63 4.14
C ALA A 194 -10.79 10.12 3.83
N LEU A 195 -11.90 10.85 3.83
CA LEU A 195 -11.95 12.21 4.36
C LEU A 195 -12.10 12.18 5.91
N ALA A 196 -11.75 11.05 6.54
CA ALA A 196 -11.98 10.75 7.96
C ALA A 196 -11.50 11.90 8.84
N VAL A 197 -12.46 12.59 9.47
CA VAL A 197 -12.24 13.74 10.34
C VAL A 197 -11.79 13.37 11.75
N ALA A 198 -11.64 12.07 12.06
CA ALA A 198 -11.32 11.56 13.39
C ALA A 198 -9.83 11.69 13.77
N PHE A 199 -9.13 12.66 13.20
CA PHE A 199 -7.81 13.09 13.63
C PHE A 199 -7.67 14.60 13.43
N GLY A 200 -6.73 15.21 14.14
CA GLY A 200 -6.47 16.65 14.01
C GLY A 200 -5.00 16.98 14.19
N ASP A 201 -4.70 18.26 14.33
CA ASP A 201 -3.37 18.74 14.66
C ASP A 201 -2.98 18.42 16.12
N ARG A 202 -1.70 18.13 16.36
CA ARG A 202 -1.13 17.92 17.71
C ARG A 202 -0.88 19.23 18.46
N SER A 203 -0.95 20.37 17.78
CA SER A 203 -0.76 21.71 18.32
C SER A 203 0.59 21.86 19.02
N GLY A 204 1.64 21.35 18.36
CA GLY A 204 3.03 21.39 18.85
C GLY A 204 3.32 20.46 20.03
N SER A 205 2.36 19.63 20.45
CA SER A 205 2.59 18.64 21.51
C SER A 205 3.53 17.54 21.05
N LYS A 206 4.48 17.17 21.92
CA LYS A 206 5.36 16.02 21.71
C LYS A 206 4.61 14.72 21.96
N ILE A 207 4.95 13.69 21.19
CA ILE A 207 4.52 12.32 21.47
C ILE A 207 5.28 11.87 22.73
N ASN A 208 4.53 11.56 23.78
CA ASN A 208 5.04 11.12 25.07
C ASN A 208 4.57 9.70 25.43
N LEU A 209 3.57 9.17 24.71
CA LEU A 209 2.87 7.95 25.07
C LEU A 209 2.58 7.08 23.85
N LEU A 210 2.60 5.76 24.06
CA LEU A 210 1.94 4.80 23.20
C LEU A 210 0.77 4.20 23.97
N VAL A 211 -0.43 4.24 23.39
CA VAL A 211 -1.64 3.72 24.04
C VAL A 211 -2.16 2.54 23.24
N LEU A 212 -2.22 1.39 23.90
CA LEU A 212 -2.69 0.15 23.31
C LEU A 212 -4.20 -0.03 23.53
N HIS A 213 -4.90 -0.33 22.44
CA HIS A 213 -6.31 -0.67 22.39
C HIS A 213 -6.50 -2.06 21.76
N SER A 214 -7.70 -2.63 21.90
CA SER A 214 -8.14 -3.78 21.12
C SER A 214 -9.45 -3.50 20.41
N ALA A 215 -9.64 -4.08 19.22
CA ALA A 215 -10.93 -4.05 18.53
C ALA A 215 -11.35 -5.47 18.13
N PRO A 216 -12.59 -5.90 18.43
CA PRO A 216 -13.09 -7.21 18.04
C PRO A 216 -13.42 -7.27 16.55
N GLY A 217 -13.28 -8.46 15.97
CA GLY A 217 -13.60 -8.73 14.57
C GLY A 217 -12.38 -8.76 13.66
N PRO A 218 -12.57 -9.10 12.36
CA PRO A 218 -11.47 -9.24 11.42
C PRO A 218 -10.84 -7.87 11.09
N VAL A 219 -9.53 -7.83 10.86
CA VAL A 219 -8.81 -6.57 10.58
C VAL A 219 -9.40 -5.78 9.42
N ALA A 220 -9.91 -6.44 8.38
CA ALA A 220 -10.55 -5.76 7.25
C ALA A 220 -11.78 -4.93 7.69
N GLN A 221 -12.57 -5.43 8.65
CA GLN A 221 -13.71 -4.70 9.19
C GLN A 221 -13.25 -3.56 10.10
N ILE A 222 -12.27 -3.81 10.97
CA ILE A 222 -11.69 -2.77 11.86
C ILE A 222 -11.17 -1.59 11.03
N LEU A 223 -10.43 -1.88 9.96
CA LEU A 223 -9.91 -0.86 9.04
C LEU A 223 -11.05 -0.11 8.33
N ALA A 224 -12.11 -0.81 7.90
CA ALA A 224 -13.27 -0.19 7.28
C ALA A 224 -14.00 0.75 8.26
N ASP A 225 -14.22 0.32 9.50
CA ASP A 225 -14.93 1.09 10.53
C ASP A 225 -14.14 2.34 10.96
N MET A 226 -12.82 2.21 11.14
CA MET A 226 -11.94 3.34 11.49
C MET A 226 -11.72 4.33 10.34
N THR A 227 -12.06 3.96 9.10
CA THR A 227 -11.91 4.84 7.93
C THR A 227 -13.24 5.22 7.29
N ALA A 228 -14.37 4.84 7.91
CA ALA A 228 -15.70 5.27 7.51
C ALA A 228 -15.87 6.78 7.67
N LEU A 229 -16.72 7.39 6.82
CA LEU A 229 -16.92 8.84 6.78
C LEU A 229 -17.48 9.43 8.08
N ASP A 230 -18.29 8.65 8.80
CA ASP A 230 -18.97 9.03 10.04
C ASP A 230 -18.27 8.52 11.30
N THR A 231 -17.05 7.98 11.14
CA THR A 231 -16.29 7.45 12.28
C THR A 231 -15.96 8.56 13.30
N GLN A 232 -16.12 8.22 14.58
CA GLN A 232 -15.87 9.16 15.70
C GLN A 232 -14.52 8.92 16.37
N GLY A 233 -13.81 7.86 16.00
CA GLY A 233 -12.52 7.55 16.58
C GLY A 233 -11.69 6.61 15.73
N MET A 234 -10.38 6.84 15.73
CA MET A 234 -9.42 6.04 14.99
C MET A 234 -8.07 5.99 15.71
N SER A 235 -7.33 4.91 15.48
CA SER A 235 -5.94 4.75 15.94
C SER A 235 -4.95 5.16 14.87
N HIS A 236 -3.69 5.39 15.26
CA HIS A 236 -2.62 5.62 14.30
C HIS A 236 -2.23 4.32 13.62
N TYR A 237 -2.18 3.24 14.40
CA TYR A 237 -1.81 1.92 13.93
C TYR A 237 -2.86 0.86 14.25
N VAL A 238 -3.01 -0.10 13.35
CA VAL A 238 -3.75 -1.35 13.58
C VAL A 238 -2.81 -2.52 13.32
N VAL A 239 -2.75 -3.48 14.24
CA VAL A 239 -1.95 -4.71 14.09
C VAL A 239 -2.85 -5.94 13.99
N ALA A 240 -2.82 -6.58 12.83
CA ALA A 240 -3.59 -7.78 12.53
C ALA A 240 -3.06 -9.02 13.27
N ALA A 241 -3.90 -10.04 13.39
CA ALA A 241 -3.60 -11.32 14.00
C ALA A 241 -2.44 -12.06 13.30
N ASP A 242 -2.23 -11.83 12.00
CA ASP A 242 -1.11 -12.38 11.23
C ASP A 242 0.20 -11.59 11.38
N GLY A 243 0.17 -10.45 12.08
CA GLY A 243 1.32 -9.58 12.31
C GLY A 243 1.49 -8.44 11.29
N ALA A 244 0.58 -8.28 10.33
CA ALA A 244 0.56 -7.10 9.47
C ALA A 244 0.30 -5.83 10.29
N ILE A 245 1.07 -4.77 10.02
CA ILE A 245 0.95 -3.47 10.69
C ILE A 245 0.43 -2.46 9.67
N TYR A 246 -0.70 -1.84 9.95
CA TYR A 246 -1.31 -0.80 9.14
C TYR A 246 -1.19 0.55 9.83
N GLN A 247 -0.74 1.59 9.12
CA GLN A 247 -0.77 2.97 9.59
C GLN A 247 -1.92 3.72 8.92
N LEU A 248 -2.86 4.23 9.71
CA LEU A 248 -4.04 4.95 9.24
C LEU A 248 -3.88 6.46 9.36
N VAL A 249 -3.14 6.92 10.38
CA VAL A 249 -2.88 8.33 10.66
C VAL A 249 -1.39 8.56 10.76
N SER A 250 -0.90 9.60 10.09
CA SER A 250 0.50 10.03 10.23
C SER A 250 0.80 10.35 11.70
N ASP A 251 2.02 10.04 12.14
CA ASP A 251 2.47 10.32 13.51
C ASP A 251 2.40 11.81 13.85
N ASP A 252 2.51 12.69 12.85
CA ASP A 252 2.46 14.16 13.03
C ASP A 252 1.04 14.67 13.36
N CYS A 253 0.02 13.84 13.13
CA CYS A 253 -1.37 14.13 13.46
C CYS A 253 -1.78 13.47 14.77
N ALA A 254 -2.82 13.99 15.42
CA ALA A 254 -3.43 13.45 16.63
C ALA A 254 -4.70 12.65 16.28
N ALA A 255 -4.58 11.32 16.19
CA ALA A 255 -5.76 10.46 16.03
C ALA A 255 -6.67 10.50 17.27
N TRP A 256 -7.99 10.44 17.08
CA TRP A 256 -8.97 10.47 18.17
C TRP A 256 -9.22 9.07 18.72
N HIS A 257 -8.32 8.55 19.56
CA HIS A 257 -8.43 7.18 20.12
C HIS A 257 -8.70 7.14 21.63
N ALA A 258 -8.35 8.20 22.37
CA ALA A 258 -8.35 8.25 23.83
C ALA A 258 -9.18 9.42 24.40
N GLY A 259 -9.03 10.62 23.84
CA GLY A 259 -9.68 11.82 24.37
C GLY A 259 -9.01 12.37 25.64
N MET A 260 -9.81 12.89 26.59
CA MET A 260 -9.33 13.51 27.83
C MET A 260 -9.17 12.46 28.93
N ALA A 261 -7.98 12.35 29.52
CA ALA A 261 -7.72 11.48 30.68
C ALA A 261 -6.71 12.11 31.66
N ASP A 262 -6.62 11.54 32.86
CA ASP A 262 -5.62 11.91 33.85
C ASP A 262 -4.33 11.12 33.61
N TRP A 263 -3.23 11.82 33.33
CA TRP A 263 -1.91 11.22 33.19
C TRP A 263 -0.88 12.06 33.95
N ASN A 264 -0.05 11.40 34.77
CA ASN A 264 0.92 12.05 35.66
C ASN A 264 0.30 13.15 36.55
N GLY A 265 -0.89 12.89 37.11
CA GLY A 265 -1.58 13.82 38.01
C GLY A 265 -2.20 15.04 37.32
N ARG A 266 -2.26 15.06 35.98
CA ARG A 266 -2.87 16.15 35.22
C ARG A 266 -3.86 15.63 34.18
N ARG A 267 -5.07 16.20 34.20
CA ARG A 267 -6.07 15.99 33.15
C ARG A 267 -5.65 16.69 31.86
N GLN A 268 -5.50 15.94 30.78
CA GLN A 268 -5.04 16.45 29.50
C GLN A 268 -5.58 15.63 28.31
N ASN A 269 -5.46 16.19 27.11
CA ASN A 269 -5.89 15.53 25.89
C ASN A 269 -4.83 14.50 25.47
N ILE A 270 -5.09 13.24 25.76
CA ILE A 270 -4.18 12.12 25.48
C ILE A 270 -3.92 12.01 23.98
N ASN A 271 -4.94 12.20 23.12
CA ASN A 271 -4.81 12.11 21.66
C ASN A 271 -3.62 12.92 21.11
N ARG A 272 -3.35 14.11 21.68
CA ARG A 272 -2.29 15.01 21.20
C ARG A 272 -0.90 14.58 21.63
N ILE A 273 -0.78 13.86 22.74
CA ILE A 273 0.49 13.43 23.33
C ILE A 273 0.75 11.94 23.14
N SER A 274 -0.13 11.21 22.46
CA SER A 274 0.04 9.77 22.24
C SER A 274 -0.07 9.33 20.78
N LEU A 275 0.43 8.12 20.53
CA LEU A 275 0.08 7.30 19.38
C LEU A 275 -0.79 6.13 19.84
N GLY A 276 -2.02 6.07 19.35
CA GLY A 276 -2.94 4.93 19.53
C GLY A 276 -2.57 3.75 18.63
N ILE A 277 -2.47 2.56 19.21
CA ILE A 277 -2.20 1.29 18.53
C ILE A 277 -3.34 0.33 18.87
N THR A 278 -4.08 -0.14 17.86
CA THR A 278 -5.17 -1.10 18.05
C THR A 278 -4.74 -2.50 17.62
N ALA A 279 -4.86 -3.48 18.50
CA ALA A 279 -4.68 -4.88 18.16
C ALA A 279 -6.02 -5.49 17.73
N GLU A 280 -6.01 -6.25 16.62
CA GLU A 280 -7.14 -7.11 16.24
C GLU A 280 -7.39 -8.17 17.31
N GLN A 281 -8.61 -8.26 17.82
CA GLN A 281 -9.04 -9.26 18.79
C GLN A 281 -9.90 -10.33 18.08
N ALA A 282 -9.24 -11.38 17.57
CA ALA A 282 -9.87 -12.52 16.90
C ALA A 282 -10.01 -13.76 17.81
N GLY A 283 -10.16 -13.55 19.13
CA GLY A 283 -10.28 -14.59 20.16
C GLY A 283 -9.02 -14.79 20.99
N ASN A 284 -7.87 -15.08 20.37
CA ASN A 284 -6.55 -15.05 21.01
C ASN A 284 -5.61 -14.08 20.29
N TYR A 285 -4.47 -13.75 20.92
CA TYR A 285 -3.42 -12.91 20.33
C TYR A 285 -2.26 -13.80 19.87
N PRO A 286 -2.11 -14.08 18.56
CA PRO A 286 -1.07 -14.99 18.07
C PRO A 286 0.34 -14.47 18.31
N ALA A 287 1.32 -15.38 18.33
CA ALA A 287 2.71 -15.01 18.56
C ALA A 287 3.26 -14.01 17.51
N ALA A 288 2.77 -14.09 16.26
CA ALA A 288 3.12 -13.17 15.19
C ALA A 288 2.63 -11.74 15.48
N GLN A 289 1.36 -11.59 15.86
CA GLN A 289 0.79 -10.30 16.28
C GLN A 289 1.52 -9.71 17.48
N LEU A 290 1.83 -10.51 18.50
CA LEU A 290 2.58 -10.04 19.68
C LEU A 290 4.02 -9.61 19.33
N ALA A 291 4.67 -10.30 18.38
CA ALA A 291 5.99 -9.92 17.90
C ALA A 291 5.95 -8.61 17.10
N ALA A 292 4.96 -8.45 16.21
CA ALA A 292 4.73 -7.23 15.45
C ALA A 292 4.41 -6.04 16.37
N LEU A 293 3.54 -6.23 17.36
CA LEU A 293 3.22 -5.21 18.38
C LEU A 293 4.47 -4.79 19.15
N ALA A 294 5.27 -5.76 19.63
CA ALA A 294 6.49 -5.44 20.38
C ALA A 294 7.52 -4.72 19.52
N TRP A 295 7.68 -5.15 18.26
CA TRP A 295 8.54 -4.48 17.30
C TRP A 295 8.08 -3.05 17.01
N LEU A 296 6.78 -2.85 16.77
CA LEU A 296 6.20 -1.52 16.53
C LEU A 296 6.39 -0.61 17.73
N ALA A 297 6.06 -1.10 18.93
CA ALA A 297 6.23 -0.34 20.17
C ALA A 297 7.69 0.05 20.39
N ASN A 298 8.64 -0.87 20.20
CA ASN A 298 10.07 -0.56 20.32
C ASN A 298 10.57 0.40 19.24
N THR A 299 10.10 0.26 18.01
CA THR A 299 10.43 1.17 16.91
C THR A 299 9.97 2.59 17.21
N LEU A 300 8.71 2.75 17.64
CA LEU A 300 8.14 4.06 18.00
C LEU A 300 8.81 4.64 19.24
N ARG A 301 9.09 3.81 20.26
CA ARG A 301 9.83 4.26 21.45
C ARG A 301 11.23 4.75 21.11
N ALA A 302 11.96 4.02 20.26
CA ALA A 302 13.28 4.46 19.82
C ALA A 302 13.19 5.76 19.02
N ARG A 303 12.23 5.87 18.10
CA ARG A 303 12.03 7.05 17.25
C ARG A 303 11.68 8.32 18.04
N TYR A 304 10.87 8.18 19.09
CA TYR A 304 10.39 9.30 19.90
C TYR A 304 11.04 9.37 21.28
N GLU A 305 12.12 8.62 21.50
CA GLU A 305 12.90 8.59 22.75
C GLU A 305 12.05 8.30 24.01
N LEU A 306 11.06 7.41 23.87
CA LEU A 306 10.09 7.11 24.92
C LEU A 306 10.61 6.06 25.91
N PRO A 307 10.43 6.28 27.23
CA PRO A 307 10.78 5.30 28.24
C PRO A 307 9.86 4.07 28.18
N ALA A 308 10.24 2.98 28.86
CA ALA A 308 9.51 1.71 28.78
C ALA A 308 8.12 1.72 29.44
N ASP A 309 7.88 2.68 30.32
CA ASP A 309 6.62 2.94 31.02
C ASP A 309 5.71 3.93 30.27
N ALA A 310 6.17 4.50 29.14
CA ALA A 310 5.34 5.29 28.23
C ALA A 310 4.35 4.44 27.40
N VAL A 311 4.48 3.11 27.44
CA VAL A 311 3.55 2.18 26.78
C VAL A 311 2.48 1.77 27.78
N LEU A 312 1.26 2.23 27.55
CA LEU A 312 0.12 2.08 28.44
C LEU A 312 -1.01 1.31 27.75
N ARG A 313 -1.81 0.61 28.55
CA ARG A 313 -3.14 0.15 28.11
C ARG A 313 -4.10 1.32 28.20
N TRP A 314 -5.16 1.30 27.39
CA TRP A 314 -6.20 2.31 27.55
C TRP A 314 -6.84 2.29 28.95
N SER A 315 -7.06 1.11 29.51
CA SER A 315 -7.52 0.90 30.89
C SER A 315 -6.60 1.49 31.99
N ASP A 316 -5.31 1.70 31.71
CA ASP A 316 -4.41 2.39 32.66
C ASP A 316 -4.71 3.91 32.73
N LEU A 317 -5.35 4.47 31.70
CA LEU A 317 -5.71 5.90 31.59
C LEU A 317 -7.21 6.15 31.78
N ALA A 318 -8.05 5.18 31.44
CA ALA A 318 -9.51 5.26 31.49
C ALA A 318 -10.08 4.15 32.40
N PRO A 319 -10.17 4.41 33.72
CA PRO A 319 -10.66 3.42 34.68
C PRO A 319 -12.11 2.95 34.42
N ASP A 320 -12.90 3.75 33.71
CA ASP A 320 -14.26 3.43 33.27
C ASP A 320 -14.30 2.47 32.06
N LYS A 321 -13.15 2.16 31.46
CA LYS A 321 -12.95 1.18 30.39
C LYS A 321 -11.97 0.09 30.83
N PRO A 322 -12.28 -0.66 31.90
CA PRO A 322 -11.31 -1.55 32.56
C PRO A 322 -10.83 -2.71 31.71
N SER A 323 -11.55 -3.03 30.63
CA SER A 323 -11.26 -4.15 29.75
C SER A 323 -10.54 -3.77 28.47
N ASP A 324 -10.14 -2.50 28.21
CA ASP A 324 -9.43 -2.16 26.97
C ASP A 324 -7.91 -2.05 27.24
N PRO A 325 -7.05 -2.84 26.58
CA PRO A 325 -7.33 -3.87 25.57
C PRO A 325 -7.82 -5.19 26.18
N ASP A 326 -8.84 -5.77 25.55
CA ASP A 326 -9.60 -6.91 26.08
C ASP A 326 -8.88 -8.22 25.82
N ALA A 327 -8.85 -9.07 26.86
CA ALA A 327 -8.10 -10.32 26.91
C ALA A 327 -6.62 -10.21 26.46
N PHE A 328 -6.02 -9.02 26.49
CA PHE A 328 -4.68 -8.80 25.95
C PHE A 328 -3.59 -9.36 26.88
N PRO A 329 -2.64 -10.18 26.39
CA PRO A 329 -1.62 -10.81 27.23
C PRO A 329 -0.47 -9.84 27.53
N TRP A 330 -0.74 -8.84 28.37
CA TRP A 330 0.15 -7.71 28.67
C TRP A 330 1.56 -8.14 29.09
N GLU A 331 1.69 -9.10 30.00
CA GLU A 331 3.00 -9.59 30.46
C GLU A 331 3.80 -10.26 29.34
N ALA A 332 3.13 -11.02 28.46
CA ALA A 332 3.79 -11.68 27.33
C ALA A 332 4.25 -10.68 26.27
N PHE A 333 3.49 -9.61 26.06
CA PHE A 333 3.86 -8.47 25.23
C PHE A 333 5.04 -7.70 25.83
N ARG A 334 4.99 -7.31 27.11
CA ARG A 334 6.08 -6.59 27.78
C ARG A 334 7.39 -7.37 27.77
N LYS A 335 7.34 -8.70 27.92
CA LYS A 335 8.54 -9.55 27.84
C LYS A 335 9.23 -9.50 26.47
N ARG A 336 8.48 -9.27 25.39
CA ARG A 336 9.01 -9.15 24.02
C ARG A 336 9.55 -7.76 23.69
N MET A 337 9.17 -6.74 24.46
CA MET A 337 9.71 -5.38 24.30
C MET A 337 11.10 -5.19 24.92
N LYS A 338 11.55 -6.12 25.77
CA LYS A 338 12.87 -6.11 26.41
C LYS A 338 13.92 -6.70 25.48
#